data_AF-A0A0M8MWN8-F1
#
_entry.id   AF-A0A0M8MWN8-F1
#
_cell.length_a   1.000
_cell.length_b   1.000
_cell.length_c   1.000
_cell.angle_alpha   90.00
_cell.angle_beta   90.00
_cell.angle_gamma   90.00
#
_symmetry.space_group_name_H-M   'P 1'
#
loop_
_entity.id
_entity.type
_entity.pdbx_description
1 polymer ?
#
loop_
_entity_poly.entity_id
_entity_poly.type
_entity_poly.pdbx_seq_one_letter_code
_entity_poly.pdbx_strand_id
1 'polypeptide(L)'
;MDAFDAGTRDAVKLHIVHGFWRRDDAARAKLMDAAASFNNVRLHCAPMPEPFGTHHSKMMVLFRRDGTAQVIIHTANMIAKDWTNMTNAVWKSPLLPKAKMLSPHKQDAQDFPVGSGERFKVDLLNYLKRPDRERPRET
;
A
#
# COMPACT_ATOMS: atom_id res chain seq x y z
N MET A 1 9.87 9.99 9.04
CA MET A 1 10.34 8.60 9.18
C MET A 1 10.41 8.15 10.64
N ASP A 2 10.00 8.99 11.60
CA ASP A 2 10.26 8.77 13.03
C ASP A 2 9.43 7.68 13.69
N ALA A 3 8.36 7.25 13.04
CA ALA A 3 7.54 6.12 13.48
C ALA A 3 8.24 4.76 13.31
N PHE A 4 9.31 4.65 12.51
CA PHE A 4 10.12 3.44 12.43
C PHE A 4 11.09 3.36 13.59
N ASP A 5 11.25 2.13 14.10
CA ASP A 5 12.32 1.78 15.03
C ASP A 5 13.69 2.17 14.46
N ALA A 6 14.55 2.74 15.32
CA ALA A 6 15.85 3.29 14.90
C ALA A 6 16.74 2.24 14.23
N GLY A 7 16.68 0.98 14.68
CA GLY A 7 17.49 -0.12 14.12
C GLY A 7 17.01 -0.62 12.75
N THR A 8 15.83 -0.22 12.30
CA THR A 8 15.23 -0.71 11.04
C THR A 8 14.93 0.40 10.04
N ARG A 9 14.77 1.65 10.50
CA ARG A 9 14.37 2.82 9.70
C ARG A 9 15.11 2.94 8.36
N ASP A 10 16.43 2.81 8.37
CA ASP A 10 17.25 3.01 7.16
C ASP A 10 17.37 1.74 6.30
N ALA A 11 17.11 0.57 6.90
CA ALA A 11 17.16 -0.72 6.21
C ALA A 11 15.85 -1.06 5.47
N VAL A 12 14.72 -0.52 5.93
CA VAL A 12 13.41 -0.75 5.32
C VAL A 12 13.33 -0.02 3.96
N LYS A 13 12.99 -0.76 2.90
CA LYS A 13 12.61 -0.16 1.61
C LYS A 13 11.14 0.23 1.69
N LEU A 14 10.86 1.51 1.83
CA LEU A 14 9.50 2.03 1.96
C LEU A 14 8.92 2.40 0.60
N HIS A 15 7.78 1.81 0.27
CA HIS A 15 6.99 2.19 -0.90
C HIS A 15 5.70 2.87 -0.44
N ILE A 16 5.44 4.08 -0.95
CA ILE A 16 4.26 4.88 -0.61
C ILE A 16 3.39 4.99 -1.86
N VAL A 17 2.15 4.52 -1.77
CA VAL A 17 1.14 4.71 -2.83
C VAL A 17 0.24 5.88 -2.44
N HIS A 18 0.12 6.90 -3.31
CA HIS A 18 -0.67 8.11 -3.03
C HIS A 18 -1.55 8.50 -4.22
N GLY A 19 -2.59 9.30 -3.96
CA GLY A 19 -3.55 9.76 -4.97
C GLY A 19 -3.31 11.15 -5.56
N PHE A 20 -2.23 11.84 -5.16
CA PHE A 20 -1.89 13.16 -5.73
C PHE A 20 -1.44 13.05 -7.21
N TRP A 21 -2.41 12.92 -8.12
CA TRP A 21 -2.21 12.62 -9.54
C TRP A 21 -1.98 13.85 -10.42
N ARG A 22 -2.48 15.02 -9.99
CA ARG A 22 -2.27 16.28 -10.70
C ARG A 22 -0.82 16.74 -10.52
N ARG A 23 -0.19 17.16 -11.63
CA ARG A 23 1.23 17.55 -11.62
C ARG A 23 1.46 18.81 -10.78
N ASP A 24 0.57 19.79 -10.88
CA ASP A 24 0.65 21.10 -10.23
C ASP A 24 0.02 21.12 -8.82
N ASP A 25 -0.11 19.96 -8.18
CA ASP A 25 -0.67 19.85 -6.83
C ASP A 25 0.41 20.18 -5.78
N ALA A 26 0.15 21.20 -4.96
CA ALA A 26 1.08 21.63 -3.91
C ALA A 26 1.31 20.53 -2.84
N ALA A 27 0.34 19.67 -2.57
CA ALA A 27 0.52 18.53 -1.67
C ALA A 27 1.42 17.45 -2.29
N ARG A 28 1.35 17.26 -3.62
CA ARG A 28 2.28 16.39 -4.35
C ARG A 28 3.71 16.90 -4.24
N ALA A 29 3.94 18.19 -4.49
CA ALA A 29 5.27 18.79 -4.39
C ALA A 29 5.87 18.60 -2.98
N LYS A 30 5.09 18.93 -1.93
CA LYS A 30 5.51 18.72 -0.54
C LYS A 30 5.84 17.25 -0.23
N LEU A 31 5.06 16.30 -0.76
CA LEU A 31 5.33 14.88 -0.57
C LEU A 31 6.63 14.45 -1.26
N MET A 32 6.88 14.94 -2.48
CA MET A 32 8.10 14.65 -3.23
C MET A 32 9.34 15.22 -2.54
N ASP A 33 9.29 16.47 -2.09
CA ASP A 33 10.39 17.12 -1.37
C ASP A 33 10.73 16.38 -0.06
N ALA A 34 9.70 16.01 0.70
CA ALA A 34 9.89 15.24 1.93
C ALA A 34 10.50 13.86 1.66
N ALA A 35 10.07 13.17 0.59
CA ALA A 35 10.59 11.86 0.22
C ALA A 35 12.03 11.92 -0.31
N ALA A 36 12.42 13.01 -0.98
CA ALA A 36 13.77 13.20 -1.54
C ALA A 36 14.88 13.18 -0.47
N SER A 37 14.53 13.44 0.79
CA SER A 37 15.45 13.35 1.92
C SER A 37 15.80 11.91 2.33
N PHE A 38 15.16 10.89 1.73
CA PHE A 38 15.29 9.49 2.11
C PHE A 38 15.55 8.57 0.91
N ASN A 39 16.77 8.04 0.80
CA ASN A 39 17.19 7.16 -0.32
C ASN A 39 16.43 5.83 -0.39
N ASN A 40 15.80 5.42 0.71
CA ASN A 40 15.05 4.17 0.84
C ASN A 40 13.54 4.34 0.66
N VAL A 41 13.06 5.54 0.29
CA VAL A 41 11.64 5.82 0.04
C VAL A 41 11.38 5.90 -1.46
N ARG A 42 10.31 5.25 -1.92
CA ARG A 42 9.83 5.30 -3.30
C ARG A 42 8.35 5.65 -3.33
N LEU A 43 8.00 6.68 -4.10
CA LEU A 43 6.62 7.12 -4.31
C LEU A 43 6.02 6.45 -5.54
N HIS A 44 4.77 6.04 -5.43
CA HIS A 44 3.94 5.52 -6.52
C HIS A 44 2.65 6.33 -6.57
N CYS A 45 2.40 7.01 -7.68
CA CYS A 45 1.15 7.73 -7.87
C CYS A 45 0.10 6.76 -8.43
N ALA A 46 -1.00 6.59 -7.70
CA ALA A 46 -2.17 5.90 -8.20
C ALA A 46 -2.88 6.82 -9.22
N PRO A 47 -3.18 6.32 -10.43
CA PRO A 47 -3.93 7.08 -11.43
C PRO A 47 -5.37 7.25 -10.97
N MET A 48 -5.89 8.47 -11.11
CA MET A 48 -7.27 8.82 -10.77
C MET A 48 -7.85 9.64 -11.92
N PRO A 49 -8.33 8.99 -13.00
CA PRO A 49 -8.84 9.69 -14.19
C PRO A 49 -10.14 10.46 -13.91
N GLU A 50 -10.89 10.07 -12.88
CA GLU A 50 -12.09 10.79 -12.47
C GLU A 50 -11.73 12.11 -11.76
N PRO A 51 -12.24 13.28 -12.19
CA PRO A 51 -11.83 14.61 -11.69
C PRO A 51 -11.97 14.82 -10.17
N PHE A 52 -12.86 14.08 -9.53
CA PHE A 52 -13.17 14.13 -8.10
C PHE A 52 -12.82 12.82 -7.38
N GLY A 53 -12.14 11.90 -8.05
CA GLY A 53 -11.68 10.64 -7.47
C GLY A 53 -10.60 10.88 -6.42
N THR A 54 -10.61 10.06 -5.36
CA THR A 54 -9.56 10.08 -4.33
C THR A 54 -9.06 8.67 -4.04
N HIS A 55 -7.73 8.51 -3.93
CA HIS A 55 -7.13 7.28 -3.42
C HIS A 55 -7.32 7.19 -1.89
N HIS A 56 -8.43 6.59 -1.46
CA HIS A 56 -8.81 6.53 -0.04
C HIS A 56 -8.25 5.32 0.73
N SER A 57 -7.68 4.34 0.01
CA SER A 57 -7.19 3.11 0.60
C SER A 57 -6.05 3.35 1.57
N LYS A 58 -6.13 2.64 2.70
CA LYS A 58 -5.22 2.73 3.83
C LYS A 58 -4.83 1.32 4.22
N MET A 59 -3.66 0.94 3.74
CA MET A 59 -3.18 -0.42 3.83
C MET A 59 -1.66 -0.44 3.95
N MET A 60 -1.15 -1.38 4.73
CA MET A 60 0.27 -1.71 4.79
C MET A 60 0.47 -3.17 4.39
N VAL A 61 1.50 -3.43 3.59
CA VAL A 61 2.01 -4.78 3.33
C VAL A 61 3.42 -4.83 3.88
N LEU A 62 3.58 -5.50 5.03
CA LEU A 62 4.82 -5.53 5.79
C LEU A 62 5.58 -6.82 5.50
N PHE A 63 6.81 -6.72 5.01
CA PHE A 63 7.73 -7.85 4.89
C PHE A 63 8.72 -7.81 6.06
N ARG A 64 8.81 -8.90 6.81
CA ARG A 64 9.54 -8.97 8.08
C ARG A 64 10.84 -9.77 7.92
N ARG A 65 11.79 -9.52 8.82
CA ARG A 65 13.11 -10.19 8.82
C ARG A 65 13.02 -11.69 9.09
N ASP A 66 11.98 -12.15 9.78
CA ASP A 66 11.69 -13.56 10.05
C ASP A 66 11.14 -14.32 8.82
N GLY A 67 11.09 -13.68 7.65
CA GLY A 67 10.62 -14.29 6.41
C GLY A 67 9.09 -14.36 6.30
N THR A 68 8.36 -13.74 7.23
CA THR A 68 6.91 -13.60 7.15
C THR A 68 6.48 -12.28 6.51
N ALA A 69 5.25 -12.23 6.02
CA ALA A 69 4.56 -11.01 5.63
C ALA A 69 3.31 -10.79 6.48
N GLN A 70 2.84 -9.54 6.56
CA GLN A 70 1.57 -9.22 7.21
C GLN A 70 0.85 -8.12 6.43
N VAL A 71 -0.45 -8.30 6.22
CA VAL A 71 -1.32 -7.29 5.61
C VAL A 71 -2.09 -6.59 6.72
N ILE A 72 -2.08 -5.27 6.71
CA ILE A 72 -2.81 -4.43 7.64
C ILE A 72 -3.73 -3.52 6.83
N ILE A 73 -5.02 -3.52 7.14
CA ILE A 73 -6.00 -2.60 6.56
C ILE A 73 -6.55 -1.75 7.70
N HIS A 74 -6.54 -0.43 7.56
CA HIS A 74 -6.90 0.49 8.64
C HIS A 74 -7.63 1.73 8.13
N THR A 75 -8.06 2.60 9.04
CA THR A 75 -8.85 3.81 8.71
C THR A 75 -8.09 5.13 8.87
N ALA A 76 -6.95 5.13 9.57
CA ALA A 76 -6.14 6.33 9.81
C ALA A 76 -5.30 6.77 8.59
N ASN A 77 -5.14 8.07 8.36
CA ASN A 77 -4.09 8.61 7.49
C ASN A 77 -2.73 8.58 8.21
N MET A 78 -1.62 8.77 7.48
CA MET A 78 -0.25 8.80 8.05
C MET A 78 0.11 10.18 8.61
N ILE A 79 -0.72 10.72 9.51
CA ILE A 79 -0.49 11.99 10.22
C ILE A 79 -0.78 11.83 11.71
N ALA A 80 -0.02 12.52 12.58
CA ALA A 80 -0.10 12.32 14.03
C ALA A 80 -1.53 12.41 14.59
N LYS A 81 -2.33 13.37 14.12
CA LYS A 81 -3.71 13.60 14.59
C LYS A 81 -4.59 12.35 14.51
N ASP A 82 -4.51 11.60 13.41
CA ASP A 82 -5.33 10.40 13.21
C ASP A 82 -4.93 9.27 14.18
N TRP A 83 -3.71 9.30 14.71
CA TRP A 83 -3.21 8.26 15.62
C TRP A 83 -3.27 8.65 17.10
N THR A 84 -3.72 9.87 17.44
CA THR A 84 -3.81 10.33 18.84
C THR A 84 -5.22 10.65 19.28
N ASN A 85 -5.95 11.46 18.51
CA ASN A 85 -7.21 12.10 18.95
C ASN A 85 -8.44 11.63 18.15
N MET A 86 -8.30 10.55 17.40
CA MET A 86 -9.38 10.01 16.56
C MET A 86 -9.58 8.52 16.82
N THR A 87 -10.84 8.09 16.85
CA THR A 87 -11.17 6.67 16.84
C THR A 87 -10.90 6.10 15.46
N ASN A 88 -10.01 5.13 15.39
CA ASN A 88 -9.66 4.41 14.16
C ASN A 88 -9.75 2.90 14.38
N ALA A 89 -9.91 2.16 13.28
CA ALA A 89 -9.92 0.71 13.28
C ALA A 89 -8.73 0.14 12.52
N VAL A 90 -8.29 -1.04 12.95
CA VAL A 90 -7.21 -1.79 12.32
C VAL A 90 -7.62 -3.25 12.23
N TRP A 91 -7.62 -3.78 11.02
CA TRP A 91 -7.63 -5.21 10.76
C TRP A 91 -6.21 -5.68 10.43
N LYS A 92 -5.78 -6.77 11.05
CA LYS A 92 -4.46 -7.38 10.84
C LYS A 92 -4.65 -8.81 10.37
N SER A 93 -3.99 -9.18 9.28
CA SER A 93 -3.89 -10.59 8.91
C SER A 93 -3.04 -11.36 9.94
N PRO A 94 -3.15 -12.70 9.98
CA PRO A 94 -2.12 -13.54 10.57
C PRO A 94 -0.74 -13.26 9.93
N LEU A 95 0.33 -13.72 10.58
CA LEU A 95 1.65 -13.74 9.97
C LEU A 95 1.66 -14.77 8.84
N LEU A 96 1.97 -14.32 7.63
CA LEU A 96 1.94 -15.11 6.41
C LEU A 96 3.35 -15.65 6.14
N PRO A 97 3.59 -16.96 6.24
CA PRO A 97 4.89 -17.52 5.91
C PRO A 97 5.16 -17.43 4.41
N LYS A 98 6.43 -17.32 4.04
CA LYS A 98 6.84 -17.37 2.63
C LYS A 98 6.42 -18.70 2.00
N ALA A 99 5.66 -18.63 0.90
CA ALA A 99 5.26 -19.81 0.16
C ALA A 99 6.49 -20.55 -0.38
N LYS A 100 6.54 -21.89 -0.19
CA LYS A 100 7.63 -22.74 -0.68
C LYS A 100 7.57 -22.98 -2.18
N MET A 101 6.37 -22.96 -2.75
CA MET A 101 6.12 -23.09 -4.19
C MET A 101 5.09 -22.05 -4.62
N LEU A 102 5.30 -21.47 -5.81
CA LEU A 102 4.29 -20.67 -6.48
C LEU A 102 3.29 -21.65 -7.12
N SER A 103 2.00 -21.44 -6.87
CA SER A 103 0.95 -22.20 -7.56
C SER A 103 1.00 -21.85 -9.06
N PRO A 104 1.22 -22.82 -9.97
CA PRO A 104 1.38 -22.55 -11.40
C PRO A 104 0.05 -22.22 -12.11
N HIS A 105 -1.09 -22.53 -11.48
CA HIS A 105 -2.40 -22.22 -12.03
C HIS A 105 -2.89 -20.83 -11.60
N LYS A 106 -3.47 -20.09 -12.55
CA LYS A 106 -4.32 -18.93 -12.23
C LYS A 106 -5.51 -19.47 -11.44
N GLN A 107 -5.59 -19.09 -10.18
CA GLN A 107 -6.70 -19.43 -9.31
C GLN A 107 -7.69 -18.27 -9.40
N ASP A 108 -8.94 -18.56 -9.74
CA ASP A 108 -9.98 -17.57 -9.69
C ASP A 108 -10.49 -17.47 -8.26
N ALA A 109 -10.94 -16.27 -7.91
CA ALA A 109 -11.36 -16.01 -6.56
C ALA A 109 -12.55 -16.93 -6.20
N GLN A 110 -13.44 -17.17 -7.16
CA GLN A 110 -14.63 -18.02 -7.07
C GLN A 110 -14.33 -19.48 -6.71
N ASP A 111 -13.08 -19.94 -6.89
CA ASP A 111 -12.66 -21.29 -6.55
C ASP A 111 -12.54 -21.51 -5.03
N PHE A 112 -12.59 -20.44 -4.23
CA PHE A 112 -12.39 -20.49 -2.78
C PHE A 112 -13.59 -19.93 -1.99
N PRO A 113 -13.88 -20.48 -0.80
CA PRO A 113 -14.92 -19.95 0.09
C PRO A 113 -14.68 -18.48 0.46
N VAL A 114 -15.77 -17.71 0.59
CA VAL A 114 -15.71 -16.34 1.10
C VAL A 114 -15.13 -16.34 2.52
N GLY A 115 -14.20 -15.42 2.78
CA GLY A 115 -13.50 -15.33 4.06
C GLY A 115 -12.26 -16.22 4.20
N SER A 116 -11.98 -17.09 3.22
CA SER A 116 -10.74 -17.88 3.20
C SER A 116 -9.51 -17.02 2.86
N GLY A 117 -8.34 -17.48 3.31
CA GLY A 117 -7.07 -16.80 3.04
C GLY A 117 -6.67 -16.87 1.56
N GLU A 118 -7.01 -17.97 0.89
CA GLU A 118 -6.80 -18.20 -0.53
C GLU A 118 -7.61 -17.22 -1.37
N ARG A 119 -8.91 -17.08 -1.06
CA ARG A 119 -9.77 -16.07 -1.66
C ARG A 119 -9.19 -14.67 -1.47
N PHE A 120 -8.85 -14.33 -0.22
CA PHE A 120 -8.28 -13.03 0.12
C PHE A 120 -7.00 -12.74 -0.67
N LYS A 121 -6.12 -13.74 -0.84
CA LYS A 121 -4.89 -13.60 -1.63
C LYS A 121 -5.20 -13.25 -3.08
N VAL A 122 -6.12 -13.96 -3.74
CA VAL A 122 -6.50 -13.69 -5.14
C VAL A 122 -7.09 -12.28 -5.25
N ASP A 123 -8.04 -11.94 -4.38
CA ASP A 123 -8.72 -10.64 -4.41
C ASP A 123 -7.75 -9.48 -4.12
N LEU A 124 -6.84 -9.62 -3.15
CA LEU A 124 -5.83 -8.60 -2.84
C LEU A 124 -4.84 -8.42 -4.02
N LEU A 125 -4.39 -9.51 -4.64
CA LEU A 125 -3.52 -9.42 -5.80
C LEU A 125 -4.23 -8.77 -6.99
N ASN A 126 -5.51 -9.06 -7.20
CA ASN A 126 -6.31 -8.40 -8.23
C ASN A 126 -6.51 -6.91 -7.93
N TYR A 127 -6.74 -6.55 -6.67
CA TYR A 127 -6.81 -5.17 -6.21
C TYR A 127 -5.51 -4.40 -6.51
N LEU A 128 -4.35 -5.00 -6.21
CA LEU A 128 -3.03 -4.39 -6.45
C LEU A 128 -2.62 -4.37 -7.93
N LYS A 129 -3.05 -5.37 -8.72
CA LYS A 129 -2.73 -5.47 -10.14
C LYS A 129 -3.50 -4.50 -11.01
N ARG A 130 -4.57 -3.88 -10.49
CA ARG A 130 -5.53 -3.11 -11.29
C ARG A 130 -4.75 -2.11 -12.16
N PRO A 131 -4.75 -2.31 -13.50
CA PRO A 131 -3.83 -1.59 -14.36
C PRO A 131 -4.16 -0.11 -14.38
N ASP A 132 -3.09 0.66 -14.62
CA ASP A 132 -3.09 2.07 -14.94
C ASP A 132 -3.99 2.29 -16.16
N ARG A 133 -5.29 2.52 -15.92
CA ARG A 133 -6.24 2.90 -16.98
C ARG A 133 -5.87 4.33 -17.38
N GLU A 134 -5.06 4.41 -18.42
CA GLU A 134 -4.69 5.61 -19.15
C GLU A 134 -3.81 6.59 -18.34
N ARG A 135 -2.51 6.31 -18.31
CA ARG A 135 -1.52 7.39 -18.33
C ARG A 135 -1.82 8.24 -19.58
N PRO A 136 -2.13 9.54 -19.48
CA PRO A 136 -2.24 10.39 -20.66
C PRO A 136 -0.93 10.27 -21.44
N ARG A 137 -1.02 9.95 -22.74
CA ARG A 137 0.17 9.92 -23.61
C ARG A 137 0.81 11.30 -23.56
N GLU A 138 2.11 11.33 -23.30
CA GLU A 138 2.91 12.54 -23.43
C GLU A 138 2.78 13.04 -24.88
N THR A 139 2.17 14.22 -25.03
CA THR A 139 2.21 15.04 -26.24
C THR A 139 2.96 16.32 -25.90
#